data_AF-A0A931EXA7-F1
#
_entry.id   AF-A0A931EXA7-F1
#
_cell.length_a   1.000
_cell.length_b   1.000
_cell.length_c   1.000
_cell.angle_alpha   90.00
_cell.angle_beta   90.00
_cell.angle_gamma   90.00
#
_symmetry.space_group_name_H-M   'P 1'
#
loop_
_entity.id
_entity.type
_entity.pdbx_description
1 polymer ?
#
loop_
_entity_poly.entity_id
_entity_poly.type
_entity_poly.pdbx_seq_one_letter_code
_entity_poly.pdbx_strand_id
1 'polypeptide(L)'
;MNAAAASAMPDREEPSRAALYVAHDEPGPKVKKAITMPEQLAAEIDTHVGRGEFSAFMARAAQHWLALMKTGEIVDEYERQHGPISDERLEQARRRWHDA
;
A
#
# COMPACT_ATOMS: atom_id res chain seq x y z
N MET A 1 -43.23 -7.41 23.03
CA MET A 1 -42.07 -7.13 23.90
C MET A 1 -41.11 -8.31 23.84
N ASN A 2 -40.05 -8.23 23.05
CA ASN A 2 -38.66 -8.29 23.52
C ASN A 2 -37.69 -8.19 22.33
N ALA A 3 -36.58 -7.49 22.60
CA ALA A 3 -35.56 -7.03 21.66
C ALA A 3 -34.62 -8.14 21.18
N ALA A 4 -34.02 -7.96 20.00
CA ALA A 4 -32.73 -8.55 19.66
C ALA A 4 -31.98 -7.65 18.66
N ALA A 5 -31.12 -6.81 19.24
CA ALA A 5 -29.84 -6.33 18.72
C ALA A 5 -29.70 -6.15 17.20
N ALA A 6 -30.04 -4.96 16.72
CA ALA A 6 -29.21 -4.32 15.69
C ALA A 6 -27.84 -4.09 16.34
N SER A 7 -26.90 -5.01 16.14
CA SER A 7 -25.50 -4.75 16.50
C SER A 7 -25.04 -3.56 15.67
N ALA A 8 -25.04 -2.39 16.31
CA ALA A 8 -24.28 -1.25 15.87
C ALA A 8 -22.85 -1.76 15.66
N MET A 9 -22.42 -1.82 14.40
CA MET A 9 -21.00 -1.87 14.08
C MET A 9 -20.41 -0.68 14.85
N PRO A 10 -19.47 -0.90 15.79
CA PRO A 10 -18.85 0.21 16.49
C PRO A 10 -18.30 1.14 15.43
N ASP A 11 -18.53 2.44 15.65
CA ASP A 11 -18.01 3.57 14.89
C ASP A 11 -16.52 3.28 14.60
N ARG A 12 -16.26 2.70 13.44
CA ARG A 12 -14.92 2.37 12.99
C ARG A 12 -14.41 3.73 12.60
N GLU A 13 -13.71 4.39 13.52
CA GLU A 13 -12.94 5.59 13.20
C GLU A 13 -12.07 5.22 12.01
N GLU A 14 -12.57 5.51 10.81
CA GLU A 14 -11.85 5.33 9.56
C GLU A 14 -10.61 6.20 9.75
N PRO A 15 -9.41 5.60 9.85
CA PRO A 15 -8.20 6.39 9.97
C PRO A 15 -8.23 7.39 8.83
N SER A 16 -8.02 8.67 9.15
CA SER A 16 -8.17 9.73 8.14
C SER A 16 -7.41 9.30 6.89
N ARG A 17 -7.97 9.56 5.71
CA ARG A 17 -7.33 9.18 4.44
C ARG A 17 -5.87 9.67 4.39
N ALA A 18 -5.54 10.78 5.07
CA ALA A 18 -4.17 11.26 5.24
C ALA A 18 -3.28 10.33 6.10
N ALA A 19 -3.81 9.66 7.13
CA ALA A 19 -3.10 8.68 7.93
C ALA A 19 -2.85 7.36 7.18
N LEU A 20 -3.77 6.95 6.29
CA LEU A 20 -3.57 5.77 5.42
C LEU A 20 -2.46 6.01 4.38
N TYR A 21 -2.28 7.26 3.96
CA TYR A 21 -1.28 7.71 3.00
C TYR A 21 -0.29 8.70 3.63
N VAL A 22 0.22 8.43 4.85
CA VAL A 22 1.37 9.20 5.34
C VAL A 22 2.50 8.99 4.34
N ALA A 23 2.72 9.99 3.49
CA ALA A 23 3.86 10.03 2.62
C ALA A 23 5.09 10.03 3.53
N HIS A 24 5.95 9.04 3.40
CA HIS A 24 7.23 9.00 4.11
C HIS A 24 8.22 10.08 3.62
N ASP A 25 7.74 11.06 2.83
CA ASP A 25 8.48 12.22 2.34
C ASP A 25 8.58 13.38 3.36
N GLU A 26 7.80 13.37 4.44
CA GLU A 26 7.93 14.36 5.52
C GLU A 26 9.30 14.20 6.22
N PRO A 27 10.04 15.30 6.50
CA PRO A 27 11.42 15.27 7.00
C PRO A 27 11.48 14.83 8.47
N GLY A 28 11.24 13.54 8.73
CA GLY A 28 11.47 12.89 10.00
C GLY A 28 12.95 12.49 10.22
N PRO A 29 13.32 12.09 11.45
CA PRO A 29 14.66 11.60 11.74
C PRO A 29 15.01 10.38 10.87
N LYS A 30 16.17 10.42 10.21
CA LYS A 30 16.65 9.34 9.34
C LYS A 30 17.38 8.27 10.16
N VAL A 31 17.11 7.00 9.88
CA VAL A 31 17.80 5.86 10.50
C VAL A 31 18.59 5.11 9.42
N LYS A 32 19.88 4.88 9.67
CA LYS A 32 20.72 4.05 8.78
C LYS A 32 20.37 2.57 8.98
N LYS A 33 20.15 1.86 7.87
CA LYS A 33 20.06 0.40 7.83
C LYS A 33 21.13 -0.12 6.87
N ALA A 34 21.83 -1.19 7.26
CA ALA A 34 22.80 -1.86 6.41
C ALA A 34 22.15 -3.12 5.82
N ILE A 35 22.35 -3.34 4.52
CA ILE A 35 21.82 -4.50 3.80
C ILE A 35 22.95 -5.12 2.96
N THR A 36 22.90 -6.44 2.79
CA THR A 36 23.77 -7.19 1.88
C THR A 36 22.95 -7.61 0.68
N MET A 37 23.49 -7.47 -0.53
CA MET A 37 22.80 -7.82 -1.77
C MET A 37 23.77 -8.35 -2.83
N PRO A 38 23.27 -9.01 -3.88
CA PRO A 38 24.11 -9.43 -5.01
C PRO A 38 24.81 -8.24 -5.67
N GLU A 39 26.11 -8.37 -5.93
CA GLU A 39 26.92 -7.30 -6.55
C GLU A 39 26.36 -6.84 -7.89
N GLN A 40 25.92 -7.80 -8.73
CA GLN A 40 25.34 -7.49 -10.03
C GLN A 40 24.08 -6.62 -9.92
N LEU A 41 23.24 -6.87 -8.91
CA LEU A 41 22.04 -6.08 -8.67
C LEU A 41 22.39 -4.66 -8.19
N ALA A 42 23.37 -4.53 -7.29
CA ALA A 42 23.84 -3.22 -6.85
C ALA A 42 24.38 -2.38 -8.02
N ALA A 43 25.19 -3.01 -8.89
CA ALA A 43 25.75 -2.36 -10.08
C ALA A 43 24.67 -1.95 -11.09
N GLU A 44 23.64 -2.78 -11.28
CA GLU A 44 22.50 -2.47 -12.14
C GLU A 44 21.70 -1.28 -11.61
N ILE A 45 21.41 -1.26 -10.30
CA ILE A 45 20.74 -0.13 -9.65
C ILE A 45 21.56 1.14 -9.83
N ASP A 46 22.85 1.11 -9.50
CA ASP A 46 23.75 2.26 -9.63
C ASP A 46 23.81 2.79 -11.07
N THR A 47 23.78 1.90 -12.06
CA THR A 47 23.72 2.27 -13.48
C THR A 47 22.39 2.96 -13.83
N HIS A 48 21.29 2.49 -13.25
CA HIS A 48 19.95 3.02 -13.51
C HIS A 48 19.71 4.38 -12.83
N VAL A 49 20.15 4.55 -11.58
CA VAL A 49 19.81 5.74 -10.76
C VAL A 49 20.89 6.80 -10.74
N GLY A 50 22.13 6.44 -11.11
CA GLY A 50 23.27 7.33 -11.08
C GLY A 50 23.95 7.42 -9.70
N ARG A 51 25.12 8.05 -9.69
CA ARG A 51 25.98 8.11 -8.49
C ARG A 51 25.33 8.92 -7.37
N GLY A 52 25.26 8.35 -6.17
CA GLY A 52 24.74 9.01 -4.97
C GLY A 52 23.24 8.83 -4.75
N GLU A 53 22.51 8.31 -5.74
CA GLU A 53 21.05 8.17 -5.67
C GLU A 53 20.59 6.82 -5.09
N PHE A 54 21.51 5.87 -4.85
CA PHE A 54 21.18 4.54 -4.35
C PHE A 54 20.29 4.55 -3.10
N SER A 55 20.64 5.37 -2.10
CA SER A 55 19.86 5.42 -0.84
C SER A 55 18.47 6.00 -1.05
N ALA A 56 18.34 7.00 -1.93
CA ALA A 56 17.05 7.61 -2.25
C ALA A 56 16.18 6.65 -3.07
N PHE A 57 16.77 5.93 -4.02
CA PHE A 57 16.11 4.86 -4.76
C PHE A 57 15.59 3.77 -3.81
N MET A 58 16.44 3.26 -2.91
CA MET A 58 16.04 2.21 -1.97
C MET A 58 14.92 2.68 -1.03
N ALA A 59 14.95 3.93 -0.57
CA ALA A 59 13.86 4.49 0.24
C ALA A 59 12.53 4.53 -0.53
N ARG A 60 12.55 5.02 -1.77
CA ARG A 60 11.36 5.07 -2.64
C ARG A 60 10.83 3.68 -2.99
N ALA A 61 11.73 2.75 -3.33
CA ALA A 61 11.38 1.37 -3.62
C ALA A 61 10.75 0.68 -2.40
N ALA A 62 11.33 0.86 -1.21
CA ALA A 62 10.79 0.33 0.03
C ALA A 62 9.42 0.92 0.36
N GLN A 63 9.24 2.23 0.21
CA GLN A 63 7.95 2.90 0.40
C GLN A 63 6.89 2.36 -0.56
N HIS A 64 7.22 2.24 -1.85
CA HIS A 64 6.32 1.72 -2.86
C HIS A 64 5.91 0.27 -2.57
N TRP A 65 6.89 -0.58 -2.26
CA TRP A 65 6.63 -1.98 -1.93
C TRP A 65 5.79 -2.14 -0.66
N LEU A 66 6.06 -1.33 0.37
CA LEU A 66 5.25 -1.32 1.59
C LEU A 66 3.80 -0.92 1.32
N ALA A 67 3.57 0.07 0.44
CA ALA A 67 2.22 0.46 0.04
C ALA A 67 1.50 -0.68 -0.71
N LEU A 68 2.19 -1.40 -1.59
CA LEU A 68 1.63 -2.56 -2.27
C LEU A 68 1.26 -3.69 -1.30
N MET A 69 2.13 -4.01 -0.34
CA MET A 69 1.83 -5.04 0.68
C MET A 69 0.58 -4.68 1.49
N LYS A 70 0.49 -3.44 1.98
CA LYS A 70 -0.70 -2.93 2.70
C LYS A 70 -1.96 -2.98 1.84
N THR A 71 -1.84 -2.67 0.55
CA THR A 71 -2.97 -2.75 -0.39
C THR A 71 -3.43 -4.19 -0.55
N GLY A 72 -2.49 -5.14 -0.67
CA GLY A 72 -2.79 -6.57 -0.69
C GLY A 72 -3.53 -7.03 0.57
N GLU A 73 -3.08 -6.62 1.75
CA GLU A 73 -3.74 -6.95 3.02
C GLU A 73 -5.21 -6.48 3.05
N ILE A 74 -5.50 -5.30 2.50
CA ILE A 74 -6.87 -4.77 2.41
C ILE A 74 -7.72 -5.61 1.45
N VAL A 75 -7.15 -6.00 0.30
CA VAL A 75 -7.85 -6.83 -0.69
C VAL A 75 -8.13 -8.23 -0.11
N ASP A 76 -7.14 -8.86 0.51
CA ASP A 76 -7.27 -10.17 1.14
C ASP A 76 -8.34 -10.16 2.24
N GLU A 77 -8.41 -9.10 3.03
CA GLU A 77 -9.45 -8.90 4.04
C GLU A 77 -10.85 -8.84 3.40
N TYR A 78 -10.98 -8.05 2.34
CA TYR A 78 -12.24 -7.89 1.62
C TYR A 78 -12.72 -9.23 1.05
N GLU A 79 -11.84 -9.95 0.36
CA GLU A 79 -12.16 -11.24 -0.25
C GLU A 79 -12.49 -12.31 0.78
N ARG A 80 -11.82 -12.30 1.94
CA ARG A 80 -12.16 -13.22 3.03
C ARG A 80 -13.57 -13.02 3.56
N GLN A 81 -14.05 -11.78 3.58
CA GLN A 81 -15.39 -11.44 4.07
C GLN A 81 -16.48 -11.61 3.01
N HIS A 82 -16.18 -11.36 1.72
CA HIS A 82 -17.19 -11.23 0.67
C HIS A 82 -17.03 -12.22 -0.49
N GLY A 83 -15.96 -13.02 -0.50
CA GLY A 83 -15.51 -13.79 -1.65
C GLY A 83 -14.74 -12.93 -2.68
N PRO A 84 -14.10 -13.57 -3.67
CA PRO A 84 -13.33 -12.87 -4.69
C PRO A 84 -14.22 -11.95 -5.53
N ILE A 85 -13.65 -10.83 -5.99
CA ILE A 85 -14.36 -9.91 -6.88
C ILE A 85 -14.44 -10.54 -8.28
N SER A 86 -15.64 -10.65 -8.86
CA SER A 86 -15.79 -11.20 -10.21
C SER A 86 -15.24 -10.27 -11.28
N ASP A 87 -14.73 -10.85 -12.38
CA ASP A 87 -14.21 -10.11 -13.53
C ASP A 87 -15.24 -9.13 -14.13
N GLU A 88 -16.52 -9.53 -14.15
CA GLU A 88 -17.60 -8.67 -14.63
C GLU A 88 -17.76 -7.41 -13.76
N ARG A 89 -17.66 -7.54 -12.43
CA ARG A 89 -17.74 -6.38 -11.53
C ARG A 89 -16.51 -5.49 -11.64
N LEU A 90 -15.32 -6.09 -11.77
CA LEU A 90 -14.08 -5.35 -12.01
C LEU A 90 -14.17 -4.54 -13.30
N GLU A 91 -14.69 -5.14 -14.37
CA GLU A 91 -14.85 -4.48 -15.66
C GLU A 91 -15.86 -3.34 -15.61
N GLN A 92 -17.00 -3.54 -14.94
CA GLN A 92 -17.97 -2.47 -14.69
C GLN A 92 -17.37 -1.31 -13.88
N ALA A 93 -16.54 -1.62 -12.88
CA ALA A 93 -15.86 -0.61 -12.07
C ALA A 93 -14.83 0.18 -12.90
N ARG A 94 -14.01 -0.50 -13.72
CA ARG A 94 -13.02 0.14 -14.60
C ARG A 94 -13.66 1.10 -15.60
N ARG A 95 -14.77 0.70 -16.22
CA ARG A 95 -15.52 1.59 -17.13
C ARG A 95 -15.97 2.86 -16.41
N ARG A 96 -16.65 2.70 -15.26
CA ARG A 96 -17.07 3.85 -14.44
C ARG A 96 -15.93 4.76 -14.01
N TRP A 97 -14.75 4.19 -13.72
CA TRP A 97 -13.58 4.96 -13.31
C TRP A 97 -12.96 5.74 -14.47
N HIS A 98 -12.90 5.16 -15.66
CA HIS A 98 -12.39 5.85 -16.86
C HIS A 98 -13.37 6.88 -17.44
N ASP A 99 -14.66 6.76 -17.12
CA ASP A 99 -15.72 7.69 -17.54
C ASP A 99 -15.89 8.91 -16.60
N ALA A 100 -15.12 9.01 -15.50
CA ALA A 100 -15.17 10.05 -14.47
C ALA A 100 -13.94 10.97 -14.47
#